data_AF-X1IXM9-F1
#
_entry.id   AF-X1IXM9-F1
#
_cell.length_a   1.000
_cell.length_b   1.000
_cell.length_c   1.000
_cell.angle_alpha   90.00
_cell.angle_beta   90.00
_cell.angle_gamma   90.00
#
_symmetry.space_group_name_H-M   'P 1'
#
loop_
_entity.id
_entity.type
_entity.pdbx_description
1 polymer ?
#
loop_
_entity_poly.entity_id
_entity_poly.type
_entity_poly.pdbx_seq_one_letter_code
_entity_poly.pdbx_strand_id
1 'polypeptide(L)'
;DRLEQHMKELAPADKKVIEEFIQGIRACIRSDLPIEKAPELYGRIDGLKLLSKMSPFLRVMRKWKRIPIQDFAKRFSDPFLRQAFPLSFDLPDFPMMGMLATLAWMHNKSAGYPVGGSLEFSRAIERRYLDSGGEIHYRSPVSKILVENDKAVGVRLADGTKHRGNIVISAADGHSTVFDMLEGKYINDKIRGYYDKLPVFPPLVQVALGVARSFEGLPPSIIYPLEEPVTIAGREHKSVGVEIHNFDPTLAPQGKTV
;
A
#
# COMPACT_ATOMS: atom_id res chain seq x y z
N ASP A 1 2.66 19.79 -14.31
CA ASP A 1 3.22 21.16 -14.42
C ASP A 1 3.04 21.98 -13.15
N ARG A 2 1.85 22.07 -12.54
CA ARG A 2 1.64 22.79 -11.26
C ARG A 2 2.64 22.42 -10.15
N LEU A 3 2.91 21.13 -9.94
CA LEU A 3 3.88 20.66 -8.95
C LEU A 3 5.31 21.17 -9.23
N GLU A 4 5.75 21.06 -10.49
CA GLU A 4 7.08 21.50 -10.91
C GLU A 4 7.26 22.99 -10.69
N GLN A 5 6.26 23.79 -11.08
CA GLN A 5 6.27 25.23 -10.89
C GLN A 5 6.35 25.60 -9.40
N HIS A 6 5.46 25.03 -8.58
CA HIS A 6 5.41 25.33 -7.16
C HIS A 6 6.73 24.98 -6.44
N MET A 7 7.32 23.83 -6.75
CA MET A 7 8.61 23.44 -6.18
C MET A 7 9.74 24.40 -6.61
N LYS A 8 9.74 24.87 -7.86
CA LYS A 8 10.75 25.82 -8.35
C LYS A 8 10.58 27.22 -7.75
N GLU A 9 9.35 27.62 -7.45
CA GLU A 9 9.06 28.87 -6.71
C GLU A 9 9.55 28.79 -5.27
N LEU A 10 9.36 27.65 -4.60
CA LEU A 10 9.83 27.42 -3.23
C LEU A 10 11.36 27.34 -3.16
N ALA A 11 11.99 26.59 -4.06
CA ALA A 11 13.44 26.33 -4.03
C ALA A 11 14.09 26.58 -5.40
N PRO A 12 14.27 27.85 -5.82
CA PRO A 12 14.83 28.17 -7.13
C PRO A 12 16.23 27.60 -7.36
N ALA A 13 17.04 27.49 -6.30
CA ALA A 13 18.39 26.93 -6.34
C ALA A 13 18.42 25.43 -6.69
N ASP A 14 17.33 24.70 -6.43
CA ASP A 14 17.24 23.26 -6.61
C ASP A 14 16.60 22.83 -7.94
N LYS A 15 16.45 23.77 -8.89
CA LYS A 15 15.78 23.57 -10.18
C LYS A 15 16.18 22.29 -10.89
N LYS A 16 17.48 21.95 -10.92
CA LYS A 16 17.99 20.72 -11.58
C LYS A 16 17.49 19.44 -10.92
N VAL A 17 17.47 19.41 -9.58
CA VAL A 17 17.00 18.24 -8.81
C VAL A 17 15.48 18.07 -8.98
N ILE A 18 14.75 19.19 -8.95
CA ILE A 18 13.30 19.23 -9.19
C ILE A 18 12.99 18.72 -10.60
N GLU A 19 13.70 19.18 -11.63
CA GLU A 19 13.47 18.75 -13.01
C GLU A 19 13.70 17.25 -13.20
N GLU A 20 14.74 16.69 -12.58
CA GLU A 20 14.99 15.25 -12.61
C GLU A 20 13.87 14.45 -11.93
N PHE A 21 13.39 14.92 -10.77
CA PHE A 21 12.27 14.33 -10.06
C PHE A 21 11.00 14.32 -10.92
N ILE A 22 10.66 15.47 -11.51
CA ILE A 22 9.47 15.63 -12.37
C ILE A 22 9.58 14.77 -13.63
N GLN A 23 10.77 14.66 -14.24
CA GLN A 23 11.00 13.75 -15.36
C GLN A 23 10.78 12.29 -14.97
N GLY A 24 11.16 11.90 -13.75
CA GLY A 24 10.83 10.60 -13.17
C GLY A 24 9.33 10.34 -13.15
N ILE A 25 8.54 11.28 -12.62
CA ILE A 25 7.07 11.17 -12.57
C ILE A 25 6.50 11.07 -13.99
N ARG A 26 6.92 11.94 -14.91
CA ARG A 26 6.47 11.93 -16.32
C ARG A 26 6.80 10.62 -17.05
N ALA A 27 7.86 9.92 -16.65
CA ALA A 27 8.16 8.60 -17.20
C ALA A 27 7.19 7.54 -16.66
N CYS A 28 6.87 7.58 -15.37
CA CYS A 28 5.87 6.70 -14.75
C CYS A 28 4.45 6.95 -15.30
N ILE A 29 4.06 8.20 -15.56
CA ILE A 29 2.75 8.55 -16.15
C ILE A 29 2.50 7.83 -17.48
N ARG A 30 3.53 7.75 -18.32
CA ARG A 30 3.47 7.14 -19.66
C ARG A 30 3.61 5.61 -19.64
N SER A 31 3.79 5.03 -18.46
CA SER A 31 4.01 3.60 -18.31
C SER A 31 2.68 2.91 -18.03
N ASP A 32 2.17 2.18 -19.01
CA ASP A 32 1.03 1.30 -18.84
C ASP A 32 1.53 -0.12 -18.57
N LEU A 33 1.13 -0.69 -17.43
CA LEU A 33 1.45 -2.08 -17.11
C LEU A 33 0.37 -2.96 -17.74
N PRO A 34 0.71 -3.87 -18.66
CA PRO A 34 -0.29 -4.75 -19.24
C PRO A 34 -0.76 -5.77 -18.19
N ILE A 35 -1.99 -5.61 -17.70
CA ILE A 35 -2.63 -6.49 -16.70
C ILE A 35 -3.45 -7.61 -17.37
N GLU A 36 -3.52 -7.62 -18.71
CA GLU A 36 -4.39 -8.53 -19.49
C GLU A 36 -4.12 -10.02 -19.26
N LYS A 37 -2.88 -10.38 -18.88
CA LYS A 37 -2.49 -11.78 -18.70
C LYS A 37 -1.51 -11.90 -17.53
N ALA A 38 -1.73 -12.91 -16.68
CA ALA A 38 -0.86 -13.19 -15.54
C ALA A 38 0.53 -13.66 -16.02
N PRO A 39 1.64 -13.27 -15.37
CA PRO A 39 3.00 -13.68 -15.75
C PRO A 39 3.20 -15.20 -15.84
N GLU A 40 2.54 -15.96 -14.95
CA GLU A 40 2.55 -17.43 -14.91
C GLU A 40 2.01 -18.07 -16.20
N LEU A 41 1.23 -17.32 -16.99
CA LEU A 41 0.62 -17.78 -18.24
C LEU A 41 1.38 -17.31 -19.49
N TYR A 42 2.47 -16.53 -19.33
CA TYR A 42 3.19 -15.95 -20.45
C TYR A 42 3.90 -17.01 -21.29
N GLY A 43 3.64 -16.96 -22.60
CA GLY A 43 4.47 -17.65 -23.58
C GLY A 43 5.75 -16.88 -23.89
N ARG A 44 6.64 -17.50 -24.67
CA ARG A 44 7.90 -16.88 -25.12
C ARG A 44 7.71 -15.56 -25.89
N ILE A 45 6.61 -15.43 -26.63
CA ILE A 45 6.28 -14.23 -27.41
C ILE A 45 5.74 -13.10 -26.52
N ASP A 46 4.95 -13.44 -25.50
CA ASP A 46 4.35 -12.48 -24.57
C ASP A 46 5.44 -11.76 -23.78
N GLY A 47 6.45 -12.51 -23.30
CA GLY A 47 7.60 -11.94 -22.60
C GLY A 47 8.40 -10.94 -23.45
N LEU A 48 8.61 -11.22 -24.74
CA LEU A 48 9.37 -10.32 -25.62
C LEU A 48 8.60 -9.02 -25.90
N LYS A 49 7.28 -9.11 -26.17
CA LYS A 49 6.41 -7.94 -26.35
C LYS A 49 6.34 -7.09 -25.08
N LEU A 50 6.24 -7.73 -23.92
CA LEU A 50 6.25 -7.07 -22.63
C LEU A 50 7.56 -6.32 -22.39
N LEU A 51 8.71 -6.98 -22.57
CA LEU A 51 10.02 -6.37 -22.39
C LEU A 51 10.24 -5.16 -23.31
N SER A 52 9.77 -5.22 -24.55
CA SER A 52 9.83 -4.09 -25.49
C SER A 52 9.01 -2.90 -24.99
N LYS A 53 7.74 -3.12 -24.64
CA LYS A 53 6.83 -2.08 -24.11
C LYS A 53 7.33 -1.50 -22.77
N MET A 54 7.88 -2.36 -21.91
CA MET A 54 8.40 -1.95 -20.60
C MET A 54 9.80 -1.35 -20.67
N SER A 55 10.54 -1.47 -21.77
CA SER A 55 11.96 -1.06 -21.84
C SER A 55 12.25 0.39 -21.39
N PRO A 56 11.42 1.42 -21.73
CA PRO A 56 11.64 2.77 -21.22
C PRO A 56 11.40 2.86 -19.70
N PHE A 57 10.38 2.15 -19.22
CA PHE A 57 10.02 2.07 -17.80
C PHE A 57 11.06 1.27 -16.98
N LEU A 58 11.64 0.20 -17.53
CA LEU A 58 12.65 -0.62 -16.87
C LEU A 58 13.91 0.18 -16.54
N ARG A 59 14.33 1.09 -17.42
CA ARG A 59 15.48 1.98 -17.14
C ARG A 59 15.20 2.91 -15.96
N VAL A 60 14.00 3.49 -15.94
CA VAL A 60 13.52 4.37 -14.87
C VAL A 60 13.43 3.57 -13.57
N MET A 61 12.74 2.43 -13.58
CA MET A 61 12.62 1.52 -12.45
C MET A 61 13.98 1.11 -11.89
N ARG A 62 14.93 0.68 -12.74
CA ARG A 62 16.26 0.25 -12.31
C ARG A 62 17.05 1.36 -11.62
N LYS A 63 16.89 2.61 -12.09
CA LYS A 63 17.50 3.79 -11.44
C LYS A 63 16.84 4.08 -10.09
N TRP A 64 15.52 4.30 -10.10
CA TRP A 64 14.80 4.85 -8.94
C TRP A 64 14.51 3.84 -7.83
N LYS A 65 14.51 2.53 -8.13
CA LYS A 65 14.38 1.48 -7.12
C LYS A 65 15.60 1.42 -6.17
N ARG A 66 16.76 1.92 -6.61
CA ARG A 66 18.02 1.85 -5.85
C ARG A 66 18.30 3.10 -5.02
N ILE A 67 17.42 4.10 -5.09
CA ILE A 67 17.61 5.38 -4.42
C ILE A 67 16.53 5.49 -3.34
N PRO A 68 16.87 5.37 -2.05
CA PRO A 68 15.97 5.70 -0.95
C PRO A 68 15.52 7.17 -1.02
N ILE A 69 14.29 7.46 -0.58
CA ILE A 69 13.77 8.84 -0.54
C ILE A 69 14.69 9.75 0.30
N GLN A 70 15.19 9.25 1.42
CA GLN A 70 16.08 9.96 2.33
C GLN A 70 17.38 10.41 1.64
N ASP A 71 17.94 9.54 0.79
CA ASP A 71 19.16 9.86 0.05
C ASP A 71 18.90 10.80 -1.12
N PHE A 72 17.76 10.67 -1.79
CA PHE A 72 17.35 11.64 -2.81
C PHE A 72 17.15 13.03 -2.19
N ALA A 73 16.50 13.11 -1.02
CA ALA A 73 16.18 14.37 -0.36
C ALA A 73 17.42 15.18 0.04
N LYS A 74 18.53 14.52 0.41
CA LYS A 74 19.82 15.18 0.71
C LYS A 74 20.37 16.03 -0.44
N ARG A 75 19.89 15.81 -1.67
CA ARG A 75 20.31 16.56 -2.87
C ARG A 75 19.70 17.96 -2.95
N PHE A 76 18.59 18.22 -2.25
CA PHE A 76 18.02 19.56 -2.14
C PHE A 76 18.89 20.43 -1.25
N SER A 77 19.20 21.64 -1.69
CA SER A 77 19.83 22.68 -0.88
C SER A 77 18.82 23.36 0.05
N ASP A 78 17.56 23.46 -0.39
CA ASP A 78 16.46 23.99 0.41
C ASP A 78 16.14 23.09 1.62
N PRO A 79 16.14 23.64 2.85
CA PRO A 79 15.93 22.84 4.06
C PRO A 79 14.53 22.25 4.14
N PHE A 80 13.51 22.93 3.61
CA PHE A 80 12.14 22.46 3.64
C PHE A 80 11.96 21.23 2.75
N LEU A 81 12.41 21.27 1.48
CA LEU A 81 12.34 20.12 0.58
C LEU A 81 13.16 18.93 1.09
N ARG A 82 14.33 19.19 1.69
CA ARG A 82 15.18 18.15 2.29
C ARG A 82 14.47 17.40 3.43
N GLN A 83 13.60 18.09 4.18
CA GLN A 83 12.83 17.49 5.29
C GLN A 83 11.49 16.90 4.85
N ALA A 84 10.78 17.56 3.93
CA ALA A 84 9.42 17.17 3.54
C ALA A 84 9.37 15.86 2.73
N PHE A 85 10.37 15.59 1.89
CA PHE A 85 10.41 14.39 1.06
C PHE A 85 10.39 13.09 1.90
N PRO A 86 11.30 12.89 2.88
CA PRO A 86 11.28 11.71 3.74
C PRO A 86 9.95 11.51 4.49
N LEU A 87 9.29 12.59 4.88
CA LEU A 87 8.03 12.52 5.63
C LEU A 87 6.87 11.96 4.79
N SER A 88 6.93 12.05 3.46
CA SER A 88 5.86 11.55 2.58
C SER A 88 5.69 10.02 2.65
N PHE A 89 6.77 9.30 2.98
CA PHE A 89 6.76 7.86 3.20
C PHE A 89 7.73 7.56 4.35
N ASP A 90 7.23 7.60 5.60
CA ASP A 90 8.03 7.38 6.81
C ASP A 90 8.36 5.89 7.02
N LEU A 91 9.05 5.31 6.04
CA LEU A 91 9.55 3.95 6.04
C LEU A 91 11.06 3.97 5.71
N PRO A 92 11.88 3.27 6.52
CA PRO A 92 13.30 3.11 6.20
C PRO A 92 13.50 2.52 4.80
N ASP A 93 14.47 3.07 4.07
CA ASP A 93 14.88 2.59 2.74
C ASP A 93 13.76 2.55 1.68
N PHE A 94 12.67 3.29 1.89
CA PHE A 94 11.59 3.33 0.90
C PHE A 94 12.10 3.95 -0.41
N PRO A 95 11.97 3.25 -1.55
CA PRO A 95 12.59 3.69 -2.79
C PRO A 95 11.83 4.85 -3.42
N MET A 96 12.55 5.78 -4.06
CA MET A 96 11.98 6.89 -4.86
C MET A 96 10.99 6.39 -5.90
N MET A 97 11.19 5.18 -6.43
CA MET A 97 10.25 4.56 -7.37
C MET A 97 8.81 4.51 -6.85
N GLY A 98 8.62 4.26 -5.54
CA GLY A 98 7.30 4.24 -4.92
C GLY A 98 6.64 5.62 -4.99
N MET A 99 7.35 6.67 -4.56
CA MET A 99 6.87 8.05 -4.63
C MET A 99 6.53 8.48 -6.06
N LEU A 100 7.40 8.19 -7.03
CA LEU A 100 7.19 8.53 -8.43
C LEU A 100 5.96 7.83 -9.02
N ALA A 101 5.78 6.54 -8.71
CA ALA A 101 4.63 5.76 -9.16
C ALA A 101 3.33 6.30 -8.54
N THR A 102 3.31 6.58 -7.24
CA THR A 102 2.14 7.14 -6.55
C THR A 102 1.71 8.48 -7.17
N LEU A 103 2.65 9.41 -7.37
CA LEU A 103 2.34 10.71 -7.99
C LEU A 103 1.87 10.57 -9.44
N ALA A 104 2.39 9.59 -10.18
CA ALA A 104 1.92 9.27 -11.52
C ALA A 104 0.49 8.70 -11.53
N TRP A 105 0.17 7.79 -10.60
CA TRP A 105 -1.19 7.26 -10.46
C TRP A 105 -2.20 8.33 -10.06
N MET A 106 -1.81 9.25 -9.16
CA MET A 106 -2.64 10.40 -8.81
C MET A 106 -2.87 11.31 -10.02
N HIS A 107 -1.84 11.58 -10.83
CA HIS A 107 -1.97 12.36 -12.06
C HIS A 107 -2.92 11.69 -13.06
N ASN A 108 -2.79 10.37 -13.24
CA ASN A 108 -3.63 9.57 -14.13
C ASN A 108 -5.05 9.31 -13.57
N LYS A 109 -5.35 9.78 -12.34
CA LYS A 109 -6.60 9.51 -11.62
C LYS A 109 -6.89 8.01 -11.44
N SER A 110 -5.82 7.22 -11.33
CA SER A 110 -5.88 5.77 -11.07
C SER A 110 -5.65 5.44 -9.59
N ALA A 111 -5.27 6.43 -8.78
CA ALA A 111 -5.31 6.36 -7.32
C ALA A 111 -6.49 7.18 -6.83
N GLY A 112 -7.41 6.54 -6.11
CA GLY A 112 -8.63 7.17 -5.62
C GLY A 112 -9.11 6.57 -4.31
N TYR A 113 -10.08 7.23 -3.71
CA TYR A 113 -10.70 6.84 -2.45
C TYR A 113 -12.13 6.35 -2.72
N PRO A 114 -12.54 5.18 -2.21
CA PRO A 114 -13.92 4.72 -2.32
C PRO A 114 -14.81 5.49 -1.33
N VAL A 115 -15.79 6.23 -1.83
CA VAL A 115 -16.80 6.92 -0.99
C VAL A 115 -17.51 5.89 -0.10
N GLY A 116 -17.65 6.19 1.19
CA GLY A 116 -18.08 5.26 2.24
C GLY A 116 -16.91 4.51 2.91
N GLY A 117 -15.68 4.73 2.45
CA GLY A 117 -14.49 4.07 2.97
C GLY A 117 -14.38 2.59 2.60
N SER A 118 -13.45 1.91 3.28
CA SER A 118 -13.08 0.52 2.98
C SER A 118 -14.19 -0.49 3.26
N LEU A 119 -15.10 -0.20 4.20
CA LEU A 119 -16.21 -1.08 4.52
C LEU A 119 -17.22 -1.13 3.37
N GLU A 120 -17.64 0.03 2.84
CA GLU A 120 -18.59 0.07 1.71
C GLU A 120 -17.99 -0.56 0.45
N PHE A 121 -16.69 -0.37 0.22
CA PHE A 121 -15.98 -1.07 -0.83
C PHE A 121 -16.03 -2.60 -0.64
N SER A 122 -15.79 -3.08 0.59
CA SER A 122 -15.89 -4.51 0.91
C SER A 122 -17.31 -5.05 0.74
N ARG A 123 -18.33 -4.28 1.15
CA ARG A 123 -19.76 -4.62 0.96
C ARG A 123 -20.17 -4.68 -0.50
N ALA A 124 -19.59 -3.85 -1.37
CA ALA A 124 -19.83 -3.95 -2.80
C ALA A 124 -19.33 -5.28 -3.38
N ILE A 125 -18.15 -5.74 -2.97
CA ILE A 125 -17.60 -7.04 -3.37
C ILE A 125 -18.45 -8.19 -2.81
N GLU A 126 -18.82 -8.12 -1.52
CA GLU A 126 -19.71 -9.10 -0.90
C GLU A 126 -21.01 -9.25 -1.69
N ARG A 127 -21.72 -8.13 -1.96
CA ARG A 127 -23.00 -8.18 -2.69
C ARG A 127 -22.83 -8.89 -4.03
N ARG A 128 -21.80 -8.52 -4.79
CA ARG A 128 -21.52 -9.15 -6.08
C ARG A 128 -21.26 -10.66 -5.95
N TYR A 129 -20.57 -11.08 -4.89
CA TYR A 129 -20.29 -12.49 -4.61
C TYR A 129 -21.57 -13.27 -4.27
N LEU A 130 -22.40 -12.74 -3.37
CA LEU A 130 -23.69 -13.32 -2.99
C LEU A 130 -24.66 -13.40 -4.18
N ASP A 131 -24.76 -12.33 -4.97
CA ASP A 131 -25.59 -12.27 -6.19
C ASP A 131 -25.15 -13.29 -7.25
N SER A 132 -23.89 -13.73 -7.19
CA SER A 132 -23.34 -14.79 -8.06
C SER A 132 -23.56 -16.19 -7.50
N GLY A 133 -24.31 -16.34 -6.40
CA GLY A 133 -24.59 -17.61 -5.72
C GLY A 133 -23.53 -18.04 -4.72
N GLY A 134 -22.60 -17.14 -4.34
CA GLY A 134 -21.64 -17.39 -3.28
C GLY A 134 -22.28 -17.39 -1.90
N GLU A 135 -21.65 -18.07 -0.94
CA GLU A 135 -22.09 -18.15 0.45
C GLU A 135 -21.01 -17.58 1.38
N ILE A 136 -21.42 -16.80 2.38
CA ILE A 136 -20.51 -16.23 3.38
C ILE A 136 -20.95 -16.64 4.78
N HIS A 137 -20.05 -17.29 5.50
CA HIS A 137 -20.23 -17.67 6.89
C HIS A 137 -19.48 -16.69 7.80
N TYR A 138 -20.23 -15.79 8.44
CA TYR A 138 -19.68 -14.86 9.43
C TYR A 138 -19.50 -15.52 10.80
N ARG A 139 -18.55 -15.02 11.58
CA ARG A 139 -18.25 -15.52 12.93
C ARG A 139 -17.95 -17.03 12.95
N SER A 140 -17.31 -17.51 11.89
CA SER A 140 -16.94 -18.91 11.69
C SER A 140 -15.41 -19.05 11.57
N PRO A 141 -14.65 -18.90 12.66
CA PRO A 141 -13.19 -18.98 12.59
C PRO A 141 -12.75 -20.36 12.08
N VAL A 142 -11.89 -20.39 11.06
CA VAL A 142 -11.27 -21.63 10.58
C VAL A 142 -10.15 -22.01 11.54
N SER A 143 -10.19 -23.24 12.07
CA SER A 143 -9.19 -23.78 12.98
C SER A 143 -8.15 -24.67 12.27
N LYS A 144 -8.51 -25.28 11.14
CA LYS A 144 -7.63 -26.21 10.43
C LYS A 144 -7.97 -26.31 8.94
N ILE A 145 -6.95 -26.45 8.09
CA ILE A 145 -7.13 -26.88 6.70
C ILE A 145 -7.08 -28.41 6.67
N LEU A 146 -8.10 -29.02 6.09
CA LEU A 146 -8.20 -30.47 5.96
C LEU A 146 -7.38 -30.92 4.76
N VAL A 147 -6.48 -31.88 4.96
CA VAL A 147 -5.56 -32.37 3.93
C VAL A 147 -5.63 -33.91 3.87
N GLU A 148 -5.77 -34.44 2.66
CA GLU A 148 -5.77 -35.87 2.36
C GLU A 148 -4.83 -36.12 1.17
N ASN A 149 -3.90 -37.09 1.29
CA ASN A 149 -2.90 -37.39 0.26
C ASN A 149 -2.17 -36.13 -0.26
N ASP A 150 -1.71 -35.29 0.67
CA ASP A 150 -1.04 -34.01 0.40
C ASP A 150 -1.84 -33.00 -0.45
N LYS A 151 -3.17 -33.16 -0.47
CA LYS A 151 -4.10 -32.24 -1.14
C LYS A 151 -5.07 -31.62 -0.14
N ALA A 152 -5.20 -30.30 -0.16
CA ALA A 152 -6.23 -29.60 0.59
C ALA A 152 -7.63 -29.99 0.05
N VAL A 153 -8.51 -30.41 0.95
CA VAL A 153 -9.84 -30.98 0.64
C VAL A 153 -10.98 -30.31 1.43
N GLY A 154 -10.67 -29.23 2.14
CA GLY A 154 -11.65 -28.48 2.92
C GLY A 154 -11.04 -27.77 4.11
N VAL A 155 -11.92 -27.29 4.99
CA VAL A 155 -11.57 -26.60 6.24
C VAL A 155 -12.40 -27.14 7.40
N ARG A 156 -11.86 -27.03 8.60
CA ARG A 156 -12.56 -27.26 9.86
C ARG A 156 -12.65 -25.94 10.63
N LEU A 157 -13.84 -25.62 11.10
CA LEU A 157 -14.11 -24.45 11.92
C LEU A 157 -13.71 -24.69 13.39
N ALA A 158 -13.68 -23.63 14.20
CA ALA A 158 -13.35 -23.71 15.62
C ALA A 158 -14.35 -24.53 16.44
N ASP A 159 -15.61 -24.58 16.02
CA ASP A 159 -16.67 -25.39 16.63
C ASP A 159 -16.60 -26.89 16.24
N GLY A 160 -15.67 -27.28 15.37
CA GLY A 160 -15.50 -28.63 14.87
C GLY A 160 -16.23 -28.93 13.55
N THR A 161 -17.10 -28.05 13.08
CA THR A 161 -17.79 -28.18 11.78
C THR A 161 -16.78 -28.29 10.64
N LYS A 162 -17.08 -29.14 9.64
CA LYS A 162 -16.19 -29.38 8.49
C LYS A 162 -16.89 -29.00 7.19
N HIS A 163 -16.23 -28.16 6.39
CA HIS A 163 -16.64 -27.84 5.03
C HIS A 163 -15.66 -28.48 4.06
N ARG A 164 -16.15 -29.29 3.12
CA ARG A 164 -15.35 -29.91 2.07
C ARG A 164 -15.36 -29.03 0.82
N GLY A 165 -14.24 -29.04 0.10
CA GLY A 165 -14.11 -28.27 -1.14
C GLY A 165 -12.94 -28.78 -2.00
N ASN A 166 -13.04 -28.59 -3.31
CA ASN A 166 -12.00 -29.01 -4.26
C ASN A 166 -10.76 -28.11 -4.22
N ILE A 167 -10.96 -26.85 -3.84
CA ILE A 167 -9.93 -25.81 -3.78
C ILE A 167 -10.11 -25.05 -2.47
N VAL A 168 -9.01 -24.80 -1.77
CA VAL A 168 -8.97 -23.94 -0.59
C VAL A 168 -8.06 -22.76 -0.89
N ILE A 169 -8.61 -21.55 -0.85
CA ILE A 169 -7.86 -20.30 -1.00
C ILE A 169 -7.82 -19.63 0.38
N SER A 170 -6.66 -19.58 1.02
CA SER A 170 -6.51 -18.88 2.29
C SER A 170 -6.21 -17.40 2.05
N ALA A 171 -7.09 -16.54 2.57
CA ALA A 171 -6.86 -15.10 2.65
C ALA A 171 -6.47 -14.66 4.07
N ALA A 172 -6.21 -15.61 4.98
CA ALA A 172 -5.63 -15.32 6.29
C ALA A 172 -4.15 -14.92 6.15
N ASP A 173 -3.54 -14.39 7.21
CA ASP A 173 -2.11 -14.15 7.20
C ASP A 173 -1.33 -15.46 6.99
N GLY A 174 -0.10 -15.30 6.50
CA GLY A 174 0.72 -16.42 6.11
C GLY A 174 1.10 -17.32 7.29
N HIS A 175 1.30 -16.76 8.49
CA HIS A 175 1.67 -17.56 9.65
C HIS A 175 0.51 -18.45 10.07
N SER A 176 -0.68 -17.89 10.23
CA SER A 176 -1.86 -18.68 10.62
C SER A 176 -2.22 -19.74 9.59
N THR A 177 -2.04 -19.47 8.30
CA THR A 177 -2.25 -20.50 7.28
C THR A 177 -1.21 -21.62 7.39
N VAL A 178 0.07 -21.27 7.44
CA VAL A 178 1.18 -22.23 7.28
C VAL A 178 1.46 -23.01 8.56
N PHE A 179 1.56 -22.33 9.70
CA PHE A 179 1.99 -22.93 10.96
C PHE A 179 0.82 -23.35 11.84
N ASP A 180 -0.28 -22.60 11.85
CA ASP A 180 -1.42 -22.95 12.71
C ASP A 180 -2.36 -23.94 12.00
N MET A 181 -2.91 -23.56 10.84
CA MET A 181 -3.94 -24.35 10.14
C MET A 181 -3.36 -25.57 9.38
N LEU A 182 -2.13 -25.48 8.87
CA LEU A 182 -1.40 -26.57 8.21
C LEU A 182 -0.34 -27.22 9.08
N GLU A 183 -0.19 -26.76 10.33
CA GLU A 183 0.70 -27.36 11.33
C GLU A 183 2.17 -27.41 10.89
N GLY A 184 2.59 -26.48 10.03
CA GLY A 184 3.96 -26.39 9.51
C GLY A 184 4.39 -27.53 8.58
N LYS A 185 3.45 -28.39 8.14
CA LYS A 185 3.77 -29.62 7.39
C LYS A 185 4.29 -29.39 5.97
N TYR A 186 3.93 -28.27 5.35
CA TYR A 186 4.17 -27.98 3.94
C TYR A 186 5.14 -26.81 3.73
N ILE A 187 6.21 -26.74 4.55
CA ILE A 187 7.21 -25.67 4.48
C ILE A 187 8.51 -26.11 3.80
N ASN A 188 9.19 -25.17 3.16
CA ASN A 188 10.56 -25.31 2.68
C ASN A 188 11.47 -24.26 3.34
N ASP A 189 12.78 -24.33 3.07
CA ASP A 189 13.77 -23.42 3.67
C ASP A 189 13.53 -21.96 3.32
N LYS A 190 12.89 -21.69 2.17
CA LYS A 190 12.51 -20.34 1.76
C LYS A 190 11.42 -19.77 2.66
N ILE A 191 10.33 -20.53 2.85
CA ILE A 191 9.23 -20.13 3.74
C ILE A 191 9.75 -19.99 5.16
N ARG A 192 10.50 -20.98 5.67
CA ARG A 192 11.11 -20.91 7.00
C ARG A 192 12.00 -19.68 7.15
N GLY A 193 12.85 -19.42 6.16
CA GLY A 193 13.71 -18.24 6.14
C GLY A 193 12.96 -16.91 6.17
N TYR A 194 11.73 -16.83 5.66
CA TYR A 194 10.92 -15.62 5.76
C TYR A 194 10.51 -15.32 7.20
N TYR A 195 10.09 -16.33 7.96
CA TYR A 195 9.65 -16.12 9.34
C TYR A 195 10.81 -16.05 10.34
N ASP A 196 11.95 -16.69 10.04
CA ASP A 196 13.14 -16.65 10.90
C ASP A 196 13.97 -15.36 10.74
N LYS A 197 14.02 -14.79 9.53
CA LYS A 197 15.01 -13.76 9.17
C LYS A 197 14.41 -12.40 8.84
N LEU A 198 13.16 -12.34 8.38
CA LEU A 198 12.57 -11.04 8.04
C LEU A 198 12.12 -10.33 9.32
N PRO A 199 12.36 -9.00 9.42
CA PRO A 199 11.89 -8.24 10.55
C PRO A 199 10.36 -8.17 10.55
N VAL A 200 9.76 -8.24 11.74
CA VAL A 200 8.34 -7.96 11.92
C VAL A 200 8.08 -6.49 11.63
N PHE A 201 6.98 -6.19 10.93
CA PHE A 201 6.57 -4.82 10.68
C PHE A 201 6.28 -4.11 12.02
N PRO A 202 6.77 -2.88 12.24
CA PRO A 202 6.58 -2.19 13.50
C PRO A 202 5.08 -1.96 13.79
N PRO A 203 4.66 -2.00 15.06
CA PRO A 203 3.28 -1.69 15.41
C PRO A 203 2.94 -0.25 15.00
N LEU A 204 1.71 -0.04 14.55
CA LEU A 204 1.16 1.29 14.24
C LEU A 204 0.18 1.68 15.34
N VAL A 205 0.18 2.96 15.70
CA VAL A 205 -0.83 3.56 16.58
C VAL A 205 -1.62 4.55 15.77
N GLN A 206 -2.94 4.33 15.68
CA GLN A 206 -3.89 5.23 15.04
C GLN A 206 -4.86 5.74 16.09
N VAL A 207 -5.08 7.06 16.10
CA VAL A 207 -6.08 7.72 16.94
C VAL A 207 -7.13 8.34 16.03
N ALA A 208 -8.39 7.94 16.18
CA ALA A 208 -9.51 8.49 15.44
C ALA A 208 -10.34 9.39 16.37
N LEU A 209 -10.64 10.61 15.91
CA LEU A 209 -11.32 11.63 16.72
C LEU A 209 -12.50 12.22 15.96
N GLY A 210 -13.70 12.10 16.51
CA GLY A 210 -14.85 12.86 16.03
C GLY A 210 -14.76 14.31 16.51
N VAL A 211 -14.65 15.27 15.60
CA VAL A 211 -14.54 16.70 15.90
C VAL A 211 -15.80 17.44 15.44
N ALA A 212 -16.37 18.26 16.32
CA ALA A 212 -17.57 19.07 16.04
C ALA A 212 -17.26 20.35 15.24
N ARG A 213 -16.50 20.21 14.15
CA ARG A 213 -16.10 21.29 13.23
C ARG A 213 -15.74 20.69 11.87
N SER A 214 -15.95 21.44 10.78
CA SER A 214 -15.37 21.16 9.46
C SER A 214 -14.04 21.88 9.27
N PHE A 215 -13.14 21.30 8.47
CA PHE A 215 -11.83 21.85 8.14
C PHE A 215 -11.74 22.19 6.64
N GLU A 216 -12.74 22.91 6.15
CA GLU A 216 -12.80 23.33 4.74
C GLU A 216 -11.56 24.13 4.34
N GLY A 217 -11.03 23.85 3.15
CA GLY A 217 -9.82 24.51 2.63
C GLY A 217 -8.50 23.94 3.12
N LEU A 218 -8.50 23.07 4.14
CA LEU A 218 -7.31 22.29 4.51
C LEU A 218 -7.15 21.06 3.62
N PRO A 219 -5.92 20.62 3.34
CA PRO A 219 -5.70 19.38 2.60
C PRO A 219 -6.13 18.16 3.43
N PRO A 220 -6.56 17.07 2.78
CA PRO A 220 -7.00 15.83 3.46
C PRO A 220 -5.93 15.11 4.29
N SER A 221 -4.66 15.42 4.10
CA SER A 221 -3.55 14.82 4.84
C SER A 221 -2.50 15.88 5.10
N ILE A 222 -2.10 16.01 6.36
CA ILE A 222 -1.13 16.99 6.84
C ILE A 222 -0.13 16.27 7.74
N ILE A 223 1.15 16.60 7.60
CA ILE A 223 2.18 16.14 8.53
C ILE A 223 2.65 17.35 9.32
N TYR A 224 2.49 17.28 10.64
CA TYR A 224 2.93 18.31 11.56
C TYR A 224 4.24 17.87 12.22
N PRO A 225 5.36 18.58 12.02
CA PRO A 225 6.53 18.45 12.87
C PRO A 225 6.17 18.78 14.32
N LEU A 226 6.70 18.02 15.26
CA LEU A 226 6.51 18.25 16.69
C LEU A 226 7.66 19.14 17.21
N GLU A 227 7.33 20.15 18.01
CA GLU A 227 8.35 20.98 18.69
C GLU A 227 9.17 20.14 19.67
N GLU A 228 8.48 19.28 20.42
CA GLU A 228 9.07 18.29 21.31
C GLU A 228 8.72 16.88 20.80
N PRO A 229 9.73 16.03 20.50
CA PRO A 229 9.48 14.66 20.09
C PRO A 229 8.73 13.86 21.17
N VAL A 230 7.83 12.98 20.74
CA VAL A 230 7.04 12.13 21.64
C VAL A 230 7.48 10.68 21.49
N THR A 231 7.68 9.99 22.62
CA THR A 231 8.00 8.56 22.61
C THR A 231 6.74 7.72 22.72
N ILE A 232 6.46 6.90 21.71
CA ILE A 232 5.34 5.95 21.68
C ILE A 232 5.91 4.55 21.51
N ALA A 233 5.57 3.63 22.42
CA ALA A 233 6.04 2.24 22.40
C ALA A 233 7.58 2.09 22.23
N GLY A 234 8.35 3.00 22.85
CA GLY A 234 9.82 2.97 22.79
C GLY A 234 10.45 3.55 21.52
N ARG A 235 9.65 4.15 20.61
CA ARG A 235 10.13 4.90 19.45
C ARG A 235 9.87 6.39 19.61
N GLU A 236 10.88 7.18 19.28
CA GLU A 236 10.76 8.64 19.22
C GLU A 236 10.07 9.04 17.91
N HIS A 237 9.02 9.84 18.00
CA HIS A 237 8.29 10.42 16.88
C HIS A 237 8.52 11.93 16.87
N LYS A 238 8.94 12.45 15.71
CA LYS A 238 9.26 13.88 15.51
C LYS A 238 8.18 14.62 14.70
N SER A 239 7.17 13.89 14.27
CA SER A 239 6.05 14.41 13.51
C SER A 239 4.81 13.55 13.78
N VAL A 240 3.65 14.13 13.50
CA VAL A 240 2.36 13.42 13.52
C VAL A 240 1.63 13.68 12.21
N GLY A 241 1.12 12.61 11.60
CA GLY A 241 0.21 12.69 10.46
C GLY A 241 -1.22 12.89 10.94
N VAL A 242 -1.94 13.82 10.33
CA VAL A 242 -3.36 14.05 10.55
C VAL A 242 -4.09 13.89 9.23
N GLU A 243 -5.08 13.00 9.22
CA GLU A 243 -5.98 12.82 8.09
C GLU A 243 -7.32 13.47 8.39
N ILE A 244 -7.83 14.24 7.43
CA ILE A 244 -9.06 15.02 7.54
C ILE A 244 -10.04 14.48 6.51
N HIS A 245 -11.10 13.82 6.97
CA HIS A 245 -12.03 13.11 6.09
C HIS A 245 -13.19 13.94 5.57
N ASN A 246 -13.10 15.28 5.59
CA ASN A 246 -14.18 16.15 5.09
C ASN A 246 -14.53 15.94 3.61
N PHE A 247 -13.65 15.30 2.82
CA PHE A 247 -13.90 14.96 1.42
C PHE A 247 -14.95 13.85 1.23
N ASP A 248 -15.26 13.07 2.28
CA ASP A 248 -16.31 12.06 2.25
C ASP A 248 -17.43 12.41 3.25
N PRO A 249 -18.58 12.91 2.77
CA PRO A 249 -19.69 13.32 3.62
C PRO A 249 -20.39 12.14 4.30
N THR A 250 -20.06 10.90 3.95
CA THR A 250 -20.65 9.71 4.57
C THR A 250 -19.99 9.32 5.90
N LEU A 251 -18.78 9.84 6.17
CA LEU A 251 -17.99 9.46 7.34
C LEU A 251 -18.34 10.24 8.61
N ALA A 252 -18.90 11.44 8.49
CA ALA A 252 -19.29 12.26 9.61
C ALA A 252 -20.56 13.08 9.33
N PRO A 253 -21.38 13.40 10.34
CA PRO A 253 -22.53 14.29 10.17
C PRO A 253 -22.11 15.68 9.66
N GLN A 254 -23.04 16.40 9.02
CA GLN A 254 -22.79 17.76 8.52
C GLN A 254 -22.21 18.68 9.62
N GLY A 255 -21.16 19.42 9.27
CA GLY A 255 -20.46 20.32 10.19
C GLY A 255 -19.49 19.64 11.15
N LYS A 256 -19.29 18.32 11.03
CA LYS A 256 -18.34 17.53 11.84
C LYS A 256 -17.31 16.83 10.95
N THR A 257 -16.25 16.31 11.57
CA THR A 257 -15.14 15.62 10.91
C THR A 257 -14.71 14.40 11.72
N VAL A 258 -14.10 13.41 11.05
CA VAL A 258 -13.36 12.29 11.65
C VAL A 258 -11.95 12.22 11.09
#